data_AF-A0A9X3HTZ2-F1
#
_entry.id   AF-A0A9X3HTZ2-F1
#
_cell.length_a   1.000
_cell.length_b   1.000
_cell.length_c   1.000
_cell.angle_alpha   90.00
_cell.angle_beta   90.00
_cell.angle_gamma   90.00
#
_symmetry.space_group_name_H-M   'P 1'
#
loop_
_entity.id
_entity.type
_entity.pdbx_description
1 polymer ?
#
loop_
_entity_poly.entity_id
_entity_poly.type
_entity_poly.pdbx_seq_one_letter_code
_entity_poly.pdbx_strand_id
1 'polypeptide(L)'
;LVLSSSESSQSVLDHLRSLLIAVLEGEEVLFRFYDRQVIIPMLTRMDETEKNQFLGNISHLAAFDNQEQPQFVTFTNTSNRQFTIHETTWWVVKPHHLESSDDLSLIQTNLESWLWQHYPDTMNEHLAQGRDVSSILAPFLAASEQTLTYRVMGAAIVGIVGPERLTQHSMIEFLQEHENDEVQFALHALTRQFEQKG
;
A
#
# COMPACT_ATOMS: atom_id res chain seq x y z
N LEU A 1 -9.72 5.68 18.10
CA LEU A 1 -10.05 6.97 17.46
C LEU A 1 -10.54 7.88 18.57
N VAL A 2 -10.08 9.12 18.58
CA VAL A 2 -10.56 10.19 19.46
C VAL A 2 -11.09 11.28 18.55
N LEU A 3 -12.31 11.73 18.79
CA LEU A 3 -13.04 12.66 17.92
C LEU A 3 -13.37 13.92 18.71
N SER A 4 -13.30 15.08 18.06
CA SER A 4 -13.83 16.34 18.58
C SER A 4 -14.68 17.04 17.53
N SER A 5 -15.74 17.69 17.97
CA SER A 5 -16.69 18.43 17.14
C SER A 5 -17.32 19.56 17.97
N SER A 6 -17.67 20.67 17.32
CA SER A 6 -18.51 21.73 17.88
C SER A 6 -20.01 21.42 17.79
N GLU A 7 -20.40 20.39 17.05
CA GLU A 7 -21.80 19.97 16.87
C GLU A 7 -22.29 19.08 18.02
N SER A 8 -23.62 18.91 18.10
CA SER A 8 -24.22 18.01 19.09
C SER A 8 -23.77 16.56 18.90
N SER A 9 -23.68 15.80 20.00
CA SER A 9 -23.31 14.38 19.95
C SER A 9 -24.25 13.56 19.06
N GLN A 10 -25.53 13.92 18.99
CA GLN A 10 -26.50 13.25 18.11
C GLN A 10 -26.16 13.47 16.64
N SER A 11 -25.86 14.72 16.25
CA SER A 11 -25.43 15.07 14.89
C SER A 11 -24.17 14.29 14.48
N VAL A 12 -23.18 14.18 15.39
CA VAL A 12 -21.96 13.40 15.14
C VAL A 12 -22.28 11.90 14.98
N LEU A 13 -23.15 11.35 15.84
CA LEU A 13 -23.55 9.95 15.72
C LEU A 13 -24.29 9.65 14.42
N ASP A 14 -25.16 10.56 13.96
CA ASP A 14 -25.90 10.40 12.72
C ASP A 14 -24.96 10.47 11.50
N HIS A 15 -23.95 11.34 11.54
CA HIS A 15 -22.87 11.33 10.54
C HIS A 15 -22.12 9.99 10.51
N LEU A 16 -21.65 9.51 11.67
CA LEU A 16 -20.93 8.23 11.77
C LEU A 16 -21.79 7.05 11.28
N ARG A 17 -23.09 7.06 11.57
CA ARG A 17 -24.03 6.03 11.06
C ARG A 17 -24.13 6.07 9.54
N SER A 18 -24.16 7.26 8.94
CA SER A 18 -24.22 7.41 7.48
C SER A 18 -22.98 6.84 6.77
N LEU A 19 -21.86 6.70 7.48
CA LEU A 19 -20.62 6.11 6.97
C LEU A 19 -20.56 4.58 7.08
N LEU A 20 -21.52 3.92 7.77
CA LEU A 20 -21.48 2.47 7.95
C LEU A 20 -21.67 1.70 6.64
N ILE A 21 -22.37 2.28 5.67
CA ILE A 21 -22.57 1.70 4.35
C ILE A 21 -21.84 2.58 3.34
N ALA A 22 -21.00 1.95 2.53
CA ALA A 22 -20.25 2.61 1.47
C ALA A 22 -20.42 1.88 0.15
N VAL A 23 -20.19 2.57 -0.96
CA VAL A 23 -20.05 1.93 -2.27
C VAL A 23 -18.59 1.59 -2.52
N LEU A 24 -18.30 0.33 -2.80
CA LEU A 24 -17.02 -0.17 -3.28
C LEU A 24 -17.26 -0.89 -4.60
N GLU A 25 -16.63 -0.43 -5.68
CA GLU A 25 -16.77 -1.02 -7.02
C GLU A 25 -18.23 -1.19 -7.51
N GLY A 26 -19.12 -0.31 -7.04
CA GLY A 26 -20.55 -0.35 -7.39
C GLY A 26 -21.42 -1.20 -6.46
N GLU A 27 -20.84 -1.86 -5.46
CA GLU A 27 -21.55 -2.65 -4.47
C GLU A 27 -21.62 -1.93 -3.11
N GLU A 28 -22.74 -2.08 -2.40
CA GLU A 28 -22.87 -1.60 -1.02
C GLU A 28 -22.18 -2.55 -0.05
N VAL A 29 -21.21 -2.02 0.70
CA VAL A 29 -20.41 -2.78 1.67
C VAL A 29 -20.49 -2.15 3.05
N LEU A 30 -20.37 -3.00 4.08
CA LEU A 30 -20.19 -2.53 5.44
C LEU A 30 -18.81 -1.90 5.60
N PHE A 31 -18.76 -0.58 5.76
CA PHE A 31 -17.52 0.16 5.90
C PHE A 31 -17.12 0.31 7.36
N ARG A 32 -15.98 -0.32 7.71
CA ARG A 32 -15.44 -0.38 9.07
C ARG A 32 -14.65 0.87 9.45
N PHE A 33 -15.25 2.07 9.32
CA PHE A 33 -14.57 3.32 9.67
C PHE A 33 -14.08 3.38 11.13
N TYR A 34 -14.67 2.58 12.02
CA TYR A 34 -14.26 2.48 13.42
C TYR A 34 -13.00 1.64 13.63
N ASP A 35 -12.60 0.84 12.64
CA ASP A 35 -11.39 0.06 12.68
C ASP A 35 -10.20 0.92 12.24
N ARG A 36 -9.24 1.09 13.16
CA ARG A 36 -8.02 1.88 12.94
C ARG A 36 -7.16 1.31 11.82
N GLN A 37 -7.13 -0.02 11.66
CA GLN A 37 -6.34 -0.67 10.61
C GLN A 37 -6.91 -0.39 9.21
N VAL A 38 -8.19 0.01 9.13
CA VAL A 38 -8.85 0.38 7.89
C VAL A 38 -8.79 1.88 7.68
N ILE A 39 -9.28 2.66 8.65
CA ILE A 39 -9.53 4.08 8.42
C ILE A 39 -8.26 4.94 8.41
N ILE A 40 -7.23 4.61 9.20
CA ILE A 40 -6.02 5.43 9.26
C ILE A 40 -5.27 5.39 7.93
N PRO A 41 -4.95 4.22 7.35
CA PRO A 41 -4.29 4.18 6.05
C PRO A 41 -5.11 4.87 4.96
N MET A 42 -6.43 4.67 4.94
CA MET A 42 -7.32 5.32 3.97
C MET A 42 -7.27 6.85 4.08
N LEU A 43 -7.41 7.41 5.29
CA LEU A 43 -7.40 8.87 5.49
C LEU A 43 -6.05 9.51 5.14
N THR A 44 -4.95 8.79 5.32
CA THR A 44 -3.62 9.29 4.94
C THR A 44 -3.47 9.47 3.43
N ARG A 45 -4.19 8.66 2.62
CA ARG A 45 -4.17 8.71 1.15
C ARG A 45 -5.17 9.69 0.55
N MET A 46 -6.19 10.05 1.31
CA MET A 46 -7.20 10.99 0.85
C MET A 46 -6.62 12.39 0.63
N ASP A 47 -7.12 13.08 -0.38
CA ASP A 47 -6.88 14.51 -0.51
C ASP A 47 -7.65 15.31 0.56
N GLU A 48 -7.37 16.61 0.69
CA GLU A 48 -8.03 17.45 1.69
C GLU A 48 -9.56 17.57 1.48
N THR A 49 -10.02 17.52 0.23
CA THR A 49 -11.47 17.56 -0.07
C THR A 49 -12.14 16.29 0.40
N GLU A 50 -11.53 15.14 0.12
CA GLU A 50 -12.00 13.83 0.55
C GLU A 50 -12.01 13.68 2.07
N LYS A 51 -10.92 14.10 2.74
CA LYS A 51 -10.85 14.12 4.21
C LYS A 51 -11.94 14.99 4.81
N ASN A 52 -12.12 16.20 4.29
CA ASN A 52 -13.16 17.12 4.77
C ASN A 52 -14.57 16.54 4.57
N GLN A 53 -14.81 15.90 3.42
CA GLN A 53 -16.08 15.25 3.13
C GLN A 53 -16.33 14.08 4.09
N PHE A 54 -15.32 13.23 4.31
CA PHE A 54 -15.38 12.11 5.23
C PHE A 54 -15.62 12.57 6.69
N LEU A 55 -14.91 13.61 7.13
CA LEU A 55 -15.03 14.12 8.50
C LEU A 55 -16.37 14.81 8.74
N GLY A 56 -17.01 15.38 7.72
CA GLY A 56 -18.38 15.91 7.83
C GLY A 56 -18.51 17.01 8.89
N ASN A 57 -19.17 16.71 10.01
CA ASN A 57 -19.29 17.61 11.16
C ASN A 57 -18.22 17.40 12.25
N ILE A 58 -17.29 16.48 12.06
CA ILE A 58 -16.18 16.21 12.97
C ILE A 58 -15.08 17.25 12.69
N SER A 59 -14.63 17.96 13.72
CA SER A 59 -13.58 18.98 13.61
C SER A 59 -12.19 18.34 13.55
N HIS A 60 -11.93 17.39 14.46
CA HIS A 60 -10.68 16.64 14.48
C HIS A 60 -10.92 15.16 14.74
N LEU A 61 -10.18 14.33 14.03
CA LEU A 61 -10.05 12.92 14.30
C LEU A 61 -8.58 12.61 14.58
N ALA A 62 -8.31 12.13 15.79
CA ALA A 62 -6.98 11.73 16.20
C ALA A 62 -6.91 10.23 16.47
N ALA A 63 -5.77 9.63 16.12
CA ALA A 63 -5.53 8.23 16.34
C ALA A 63 -4.07 7.98 16.66
N PHE A 64 -3.84 6.92 17.44
CA PHE A 64 -2.51 6.35 17.57
C PHE A 64 -2.38 5.27 16.50
N ASP A 65 -1.46 5.48 15.58
CA ASP A 65 -1.11 4.55 14.51
C ASP A 65 0.06 3.68 14.96
N ASN A 66 -0.11 2.37 14.83
CA ASN A 66 0.82 1.33 15.30
C ASN A 66 1.37 0.47 14.15
N GLN A 67 1.12 0.83 12.89
CA GLN A 67 1.46 -0.05 11.77
C GLN A 67 2.98 -0.17 11.56
N GLU A 68 3.69 0.94 11.33
CA GLU A 68 5.13 0.90 11.01
C GLU A 68 5.99 1.67 12.04
N GLN A 69 5.57 2.88 12.42
CA GLN A 69 6.15 3.63 13.53
C GLN A 69 5.04 4.13 14.45
N PRO A 70 5.15 3.98 15.78
CA PRO A 70 4.16 4.48 16.71
C PRO A 70 4.07 6.01 16.61
N GLN A 71 3.04 6.51 15.94
CA GLN A 71 2.86 7.94 15.74
C GLN A 71 1.43 8.37 16.06
N PHE A 72 1.31 9.58 16.56
CA PHE A 72 0.02 10.21 16.78
C PHE A 72 -0.36 10.97 15.51
N VAL A 73 -1.37 10.46 14.79
CA VAL A 73 -1.90 11.10 13.59
C VAL A 73 -3.15 11.90 13.92
N THR A 74 -3.27 13.08 13.34
CA THR A 74 -4.44 13.95 13.49
C THR A 74 -4.92 14.43 12.13
N PHE A 75 -6.18 14.15 11.82
CA PHE A 75 -6.88 14.64 10.65
C PHE A 75 -7.78 15.78 11.08
N THR A 76 -7.72 16.91 10.36
CA THR A 76 -8.47 18.12 10.68
C THR A 76 -9.41 18.46 9.56
N ASN A 77 -10.67 18.71 9.91
CA ASN A 77 -11.65 19.22 8.97
C ASN A 77 -11.47 20.74 8.86
N THR A 78 -11.07 21.18 7.67
CA THR A 78 -10.86 22.59 7.33
C THR A 78 -12.03 23.18 6.54
N SER A 79 -13.08 22.39 6.31
CA SER A 79 -14.28 22.83 5.60
C SER A 79 -15.04 23.86 6.41
N ASN A 80 -15.42 24.95 5.75
CA ASN A 80 -16.36 25.95 6.27
C ASN A 80 -17.80 25.71 5.80
N ARG A 81 -18.07 24.57 5.15
CA ARG A 81 -19.39 24.24 4.64
C ARG A 81 -20.28 23.72 5.75
N GLN A 82 -21.55 24.11 5.71
CA GLN A 82 -22.55 23.57 6.62
C GLN A 82 -22.73 22.07 6.34
N PHE A 83 -22.54 21.25 7.37
CA PHE A 83 -22.75 19.80 7.28
C PHE A 83 -24.22 19.49 7.04
N THR A 84 -24.49 18.58 6.11
CA THR A 84 -25.83 18.03 5.86
C THR A 84 -25.78 16.53 6.04
N ILE A 85 -26.70 15.99 6.84
CA ILE A 85 -26.78 14.54 7.07
C ILE A 85 -27.21 13.86 5.77
N HIS A 86 -26.54 12.77 5.43
CA HIS A 86 -26.89 11.92 4.31
C HIS A 86 -27.73 10.73 4.80
N GLU A 87 -28.93 10.55 4.23
CA GLU A 87 -29.86 9.47 4.59
C GLU A 87 -29.67 8.20 3.75
N THR A 88 -28.93 8.29 2.63
CA THR A 88 -28.63 7.18 1.73
C THR A 88 -27.13 6.94 1.63
N THR A 89 -26.74 5.78 1.10
CA THR A 89 -25.34 5.48 0.79
C THR A 89 -24.76 6.58 -0.11
N TRP A 90 -23.73 7.26 0.40
CA TRP A 90 -23.13 8.42 -0.25
C TRP A 90 -21.61 8.33 -0.27
N TRP A 91 -21.02 7.61 0.70
CA TRP A 91 -19.59 7.42 0.78
C TRP A 91 -19.16 6.39 -0.27
N VAL A 92 -18.24 6.79 -1.14
CA VAL A 92 -17.69 5.92 -2.18
C VAL A 92 -16.23 5.70 -1.86
N VAL A 93 -15.85 4.44 -1.64
CA VAL A 93 -14.46 4.04 -1.47
C VAL A 93 -13.83 4.01 -2.86
N LYS A 94 -12.83 4.87 -3.06
CA LYS A 94 -12.08 4.96 -4.32
C LYS A 94 -10.87 4.02 -4.28
N PRO A 95 -10.38 3.54 -5.44
CA PRO A 95 -9.23 2.63 -5.50
C PRO A 95 -8.01 3.13 -4.71
N HIS A 96 -7.67 4.41 -4.83
CA HIS A 96 -6.51 4.99 -4.14
C HIS A 96 -6.65 5.05 -2.62
N HIS A 97 -7.84 4.89 -2.06
CA HIS A 97 -8.01 4.75 -0.61
C HIS A 97 -7.45 3.41 -0.11
N LEU A 98 -7.51 2.37 -0.96
CA LEU A 98 -7.19 0.98 -0.64
C LEU A 98 -5.78 0.56 -1.06
N GLU A 99 -5.07 1.36 -1.86
CA GLU A 99 -3.69 1.10 -2.25
C GLU A 99 -2.86 0.77 -1.01
N SER A 100 -2.09 -0.33 -1.01
CA SER A 100 -1.21 -0.65 0.11
C SER A 100 -0.17 0.47 0.27
N SER A 101 0.06 0.91 1.51
CA SER A 101 1.37 1.48 1.81
C SER A 101 2.24 0.25 1.84
N ASP A 102 2.96 0.01 0.75
CA ASP A 102 3.88 -1.10 0.69
C ASP A 102 4.88 -0.92 1.83
N ASP A 103 4.85 -1.78 2.84
CA ASP A 103 5.89 -1.83 3.87
C ASP A 103 7.17 -2.30 3.18
N LEU A 104 7.92 -1.34 2.64
CA LEU A 104 9.12 -1.61 1.86
C LEU A 104 10.16 -2.36 2.68
N SER A 105 10.20 -2.12 4.00
CA SER A 105 11.11 -2.80 4.91
C SER A 105 10.77 -4.29 5.01
N LEU A 106 9.49 -4.62 5.18
CA LEU A 106 9.01 -6.00 5.19
C LEU A 106 9.19 -6.67 3.82
N ILE A 107 8.82 -5.99 2.74
CA ILE A 107 8.95 -6.51 1.36
C ILE A 107 10.42 -6.80 1.05
N GLN A 108 11.32 -5.89 1.39
CA GLN A 108 12.74 -6.06 1.19
C GLN A 108 13.29 -7.25 1.99
N THR A 109 12.93 -7.36 3.28
CA THR A 109 13.35 -8.48 4.14
C THR A 109 12.88 -9.83 3.60
N ASN A 110 11.63 -9.89 3.13
CA ASN A 110 11.06 -11.09 2.53
C ASN A 110 11.74 -11.45 1.21
N LEU A 111 12.01 -10.46 0.36
CA LEU A 111 12.70 -10.66 -0.91
C LEU A 111 14.15 -11.13 -0.70
N GLU A 112 14.88 -10.54 0.26
CA GLU A 112 16.23 -10.99 0.62
C GLU A 112 16.21 -12.44 1.10
N SER A 113 15.26 -12.80 1.97
CA SER A 113 15.10 -14.18 2.45
C SER A 113 14.83 -15.15 1.29
N TRP A 114 13.97 -14.75 0.35
CA TRP A 114 13.68 -15.53 -0.85
C TRP A 114 14.92 -15.70 -1.75
N LEU A 115 15.72 -14.63 -1.95
CA LEU A 115 16.97 -14.70 -2.71
C LEU A 115 17.97 -15.65 -2.06
N TRP A 116 18.11 -15.62 -0.73
CA TRP A 116 18.96 -16.56 0.00
C TRP A 116 18.49 -18.02 -0.13
N GLN A 117 17.17 -18.24 -0.15
CA GLN A 117 16.60 -19.57 -0.28
C GLN A 117 16.79 -20.17 -1.69
N HIS A 118 16.65 -19.35 -2.74
CA HIS A 118 16.62 -19.83 -4.12
C HIS A 118 17.92 -19.60 -4.91
N TYR A 119 18.71 -18.59 -4.54
CA TYR A 119 19.95 -18.19 -5.23
C TYR A 119 21.12 -17.96 -4.25
N PRO A 120 21.44 -18.93 -3.37
CA PRO A 120 22.46 -18.75 -2.34
C PRO A 120 23.87 -18.48 -2.91
N ASP A 121 24.21 -19.08 -4.05
CA ASP A 121 25.53 -18.87 -4.67
C ASP A 121 25.70 -17.42 -5.14
N THR A 122 24.69 -16.86 -5.80
CA THR A 122 24.67 -15.45 -6.19
C THR A 122 24.78 -14.54 -4.97
N MET A 123 24.04 -14.83 -3.90
CA MET A 123 24.11 -14.02 -2.67
C MET A 123 25.49 -14.07 -2.03
N ASN A 124 26.14 -15.25 -2.01
CA ASN A 124 27.52 -15.39 -1.57
C ASN A 124 28.50 -14.60 -2.44
N GLU A 125 28.29 -14.55 -3.76
CA GLU A 125 29.11 -13.72 -4.66
C GLU A 125 28.95 -12.22 -4.38
N HIS A 126 27.72 -11.75 -4.12
CA HIS A 126 27.48 -10.36 -3.70
C HIS A 126 28.24 -10.03 -2.42
N LEU A 127 28.15 -10.89 -1.40
CA LEU A 127 28.88 -10.73 -0.14
C LEU A 127 30.40 -10.74 -0.35
N ALA A 128 30.92 -11.67 -1.16
CA ALA A 128 32.36 -11.76 -1.44
C ALA A 128 32.91 -10.51 -2.16
N GLN A 129 32.06 -9.84 -2.94
CA GLN A 129 32.37 -8.57 -3.62
C GLN A 129 32.14 -7.34 -2.73
N GLY A 130 31.75 -7.53 -1.45
CA GLY A 130 31.45 -6.45 -0.52
C GLY A 130 30.20 -5.65 -0.89
N ARG A 131 29.32 -6.21 -1.73
CA ARG A 131 28.07 -5.57 -2.12
C ARG A 131 27.01 -5.89 -1.07
N ASP A 132 26.31 -4.85 -0.65
CA ASP A 132 25.13 -4.98 0.21
C ASP A 132 23.89 -5.23 -0.66
N VAL A 133 23.25 -6.40 -0.47
CA VAL A 133 22.07 -6.81 -1.23
C VAL A 133 20.91 -5.86 -0.97
N SER A 134 20.74 -5.41 0.27
CA SER A 134 19.72 -4.42 0.64
C SER A 134 19.80 -3.16 -0.20
N SER A 135 21.02 -2.61 -0.35
CA SER A 135 21.29 -1.44 -1.17
C SER A 135 21.08 -1.66 -2.67
N ILE A 136 21.17 -2.90 -3.15
CA ILE A 136 20.90 -3.26 -4.55
C ILE A 136 19.38 -3.28 -4.84
N LEU A 137 18.59 -3.79 -3.90
CA LEU A 137 17.13 -3.96 -4.09
C LEU A 137 16.36 -2.66 -3.91
N ALA A 138 16.79 -1.81 -2.95
CA ALA A 138 16.04 -0.63 -2.53
C ALA A 138 15.61 0.33 -3.67
N PRO A 139 16.46 0.64 -4.69
CA PRO A 139 16.05 1.53 -5.77
C PRO A 139 14.88 0.99 -6.61
N PHE A 140 14.81 -0.32 -6.80
CA PHE A 140 13.75 -0.97 -7.57
C PHE A 140 12.47 -1.09 -6.75
N LEU A 141 12.61 -1.40 -5.47
CA LEU A 141 11.48 -1.42 -4.55
C LEU A 141 10.90 -0.02 -4.33
N ALA A 142 11.65 1.07 -4.46
CA ALA A 142 11.14 2.44 -4.25
C ALA A 142 10.41 3.07 -5.45
N ALA A 143 10.34 2.39 -6.60
CA ALA A 143 9.78 2.94 -7.84
C ALA A 143 8.24 2.98 -7.84
N SER A 144 7.64 3.99 -7.19
CA SER A 144 6.18 4.13 -6.96
C SER A 144 5.31 4.20 -8.23
N GLU A 145 5.90 4.49 -9.39
CA GLU A 145 5.19 4.54 -10.69
C GLU A 145 4.84 3.15 -11.26
N GLN A 146 5.25 2.08 -10.58
CA GLN A 146 5.09 0.69 -11.01
C GLN A 146 4.27 -0.12 -10.01
N THR A 147 3.64 -1.21 -10.47
CA THR A 147 2.94 -2.14 -9.57
C THR A 147 3.90 -2.77 -8.57
N LEU A 148 3.39 -3.19 -7.40
CA LEU A 148 4.20 -3.88 -6.39
C LEU A 148 4.87 -5.13 -6.99
N THR A 149 4.13 -5.93 -7.76
CA THR A 149 4.67 -7.14 -8.40
C THR A 149 5.79 -6.80 -9.37
N TYR A 150 5.64 -5.78 -10.21
CA TYR A 150 6.69 -5.33 -11.12
C TYR A 150 7.95 -4.91 -10.34
N ARG A 151 7.80 -4.14 -9.25
CA ARG A 151 8.91 -3.68 -8.40
C ARG A 151 9.64 -4.84 -7.74
N VAL A 152 8.91 -5.80 -7.18
CA VAL A 152 9.48 -6.98 -6.53
C VAL A 152 10.21 -7.87 -7.54
N MET A 153 9.60 -8.14 -8.70
CA MET A 153 10.25 -8.93 -9.75
C MET A 153 11.49 -8.23 -10.31
N GLY A 154 11.43 -6.91 -10.54
CA GLY A 154 12.56 -6.13 -11.02
C GLY A 154 13.72 -6.16 -10.02
N ALA A 155 13.43 -5.98 -8.74
CA ALA A 155 14.41 -6.11 -7.66
C ALA A 155 14.99 -7.54 -7.61
N ALA A 156 14.17 -8.58 -7.74
CA ALA A 156 14.62 -9.97 -7.79
C ALA A 156 15.57 -10.24 -8.96
N ILE A 157 15.21 -9.81 -10.17
CA ILE A 157 16.07 -9.95 -11.37
C ILE A 157 17.42 -9.27 -11.15
N VAL A 158 17.42 -8.05 -10.62
CA VAL A 158 18.68 -7.34 -10.34
C VAL A 158 19.50 -8.06 -9.27
N GLY A 159 18.86 -8.62 -8.25
CA GLY A 159 19.51 -9.44 -7.23
C GLY A 159 20.11 -10.75 -7.77
N ILE A 160 19.53 -11.32 -8.83
CA ILE A 160 20.00 -12.60 -9.42
C ILE A 160 21.08 -12.38 -10.49
N VAL A 161 20.85 -11.45 -11.42
CA VAL A 161 21.68 -11.28 -12.63
C VAL A 161 22.27 -9.89 -12.81
N GLY A 162 22.04 -8.98 -11.86
CA GLY A 162 22.49 -7.59 -11.93
C GLY A 162 21.61 -6.68 -12.79
N PRO A 163 21.80 -5.36 -12.68
CA PRO A 163 20.93 -4.36 -13.31
C PRO A 163 21.05 -4.33 -14.85
N GLU A 164 22.20 -4.74 -15.39
CA GLU A 164 22.45 -4.74 -16.84
C GLU A 164 21.48 -5.66 -17.58
N ARG A 165 21.15 -6.82 -17.01
CA ARG A 165 20.24 -7.79 -17.64
C ARG A 165 18.78 -7.41 -17.55
N LEU A 166 18.39 -6.56 -16.60
CA LEU A 166 17.02 -6.06 -16.50
C LEU A 166 16.59 -5.31 -17.77
N THR A 167 17.54 -4.66 -18.45
CA THR A 167 17.29 -3.88 -19.67
C THR A 167 17.09 -4.74 -20.93
N GLN A 168 17.26 -6.06 -20.82
CA GLN A 168 17.04 -6.96 -21.94
C GLN A 168 15.55 -7.07 -22.27
N HIS A 169 15.22 -7.03 -23.56
CA HIS A 169 13.84 -7.06 -24.04
C HIS A 169 13.04 -8.24 -23.47
N SER A 170 13.63 -9.44 -23.46
CA SER A 170 12.98 -10.64 -22.92
C SER A 170 12.68 -10.58 -21.42
N MET A 171 13.42 -9.78 -20.65
CA MET A 171 13.16 -9.58 -19.22
C MET A 171 12.08 -8.52 -18.99
N ILE A 172 12.05 -7.49 -19.83
CA ILE A 172 10.98 -6.48 -19.81
C ILE A 172 9.63 -7.11 -20.18
N GLU A 173 9.59 -7.94 -21.23
CA GLU A 173 8.37 -8.68 -21.61
C GLU A 173 7.91 -9.58 -20.47
N PHE A 174 8.82 -10.33 -19.84
CA PHE A 174 8.50 -11.20 -18.70
C PHE A 174 7.93 -10.43 -17.50
N LEU A 175 8.44 -9.23 -17.21
CA LEU A 175 7.90 -8.37 -16.15
C LEU A 175 6.50 -7.89 -16.47
N GLN A 176 6.25 -7.48 -17.72
CA GLN A 176 4.95 -7.00 -18.17
C GLN A 176 3.89 -8.11 -18.17
N GLU A 177 4.27 -9.34 -18.53
CA GLU A 177 3.36 -10.50 -18.52
C GLU A 177 2.84 -10.83 -17.11
N HIS A 178 3.63 -10.53 -16.07
CA HIS A 178 3.34 -10.89 -14.68
C HIS A 178 3.03 -9.67 -13.78
N GLU A 179 2.95 -8.45 -14.31
CA GLU A 179 2.84 -7.22 -13.50
C GLU A 179 1.57 -7.14 -12.65
N ASN A 180 0.53 -7.88 -13.04
CA ASN A 180 -0.78 -7.95 -12.39
C ASN A 180 -0.98 -9.25 -11.58
N ASP A 181 0.00 -10.14 -11.57
CA ASP A 181 -0.08 -11.39 -10.80
C ASP A 181 0.20 -11.15 -9.31
N GLU A 182 -0.19 -12.11 -8.47
CA GLU A 182 0.27 -12.16 -7.09
C GLU A 182 1.80 -12.30 -7.04
N VAL A 183 2.46 -11.51 -6.18
CA VAL A 183 3.93 -11.48 -6.04
C VAL A 183 4.54 -12.87 -5.88
N GLN A 184 3.91 -13.74 -5.08
CA GLN A 184 4.41 -15.11 -4.86
C GLN A 184 4.38 -15.96 -6.13
N PHE A 185 3.32 -15.82 -6.93
CA PHE A 185 3.19 -16.53 -8.20
C PHE A 185 4.24 -16.05 -9.20
N ALA A 186 4.41 -14.73 -9.31
CA ALA A 186 5.39 -14.11 -10.19
C ALA A 186 6.84 -14.50 -9.83
N LEU A 187 7.19 -14.53 -8.54
CA LEU A 187 8.49 -15.00 -8.07
C LEU A 187 8.72 -16.48 -8.39
N HIS A 188 7.70 -17.33 -8.23
CA HIS A 188 7.80 -18.75 -8.61
C HIS A 188 8.00 -18.95 -10.11
N ALA A 189 7.33 -18.15 -10.94
CA ALA A 189 7.56 -18.14 -12.39
C ALA A 189 9.01 -17.71 -12.72
N LEU A 190 9.53 -16.71 -12.02
CA LEU A 190 10.90 -16.24 -12.18
C LEU A 190 11.93 -17.34 -11.84
N THR A 191 11.72 -18.11 -10.77
CA THR A 191 12.60 -19.24 -10.43
C THR A 191 12.69 -20.24 -11.58
N ARG A 192 11.54 -20.64 -12.13
CA ARG A 192 11.49 -21.57 -13.26
C ARG A 192 12.18 -21.03 -14.51
N GLN A 193 12.04 -19.74 -14.79
CA GLN A 193 12.65 -19.09 -15.94
C GLN A 193 14.18 -19.14 -15.89
N PHE A 194 14.78 -19.05 -14.70
CA PHE A 194 16.23 -19.16 -14.53
C PHE A 194 16.71 -20.62 -14.42
N GLU A 195 15.93 -21.52 -13.84
CA GLU A 195 16.24 -22.97 -13.83
C GLU A 195 16.27 -23.57 -15.23
N GLN A 196 15.43 -23.11 -16.16
CA GLN A 196 15.40 -23.60 -17.54
C GLN A 196 16.56 -23.08 -18.42
N LYS A 197 17.31 -22.07 -17.95
CA LYS A 197 18.40 -21.42 -18.70
C LYS A 197 19.80 -21.76 -18.17
N GLY A 198 19.90 -22.56 -17.09
CA GLY A 198 21.15 -23.12 -16.55
C GLY A 198 21.42 -24.52 -17.07
#